data_AF-A0A1N6KC59-F1
#
_entry.id   AF-A0A1N6KC59-F1
#
_cell.length_a   1.000
_cell.length_b   1.000
_cell.length_c   1.000
_cell.angle_alpha   90.00
_cell.angle_beta   90.00
_cell.angle_gamma   90.00
#
_symmetry.space_group_name_H-M   'P 1'
#
loop_
_entity.id
_entity.type
_entity.pdbx_description
1 polymer ?
#
loop_
_entity_poly.entity_id
_entity_poly.type
_entity_poly.pdbx_seq_one_letter_code
_entity_poly.pdbx_strand_id
1 'polypeptide(L)'
;MLKKKGSQSIEVKNAIKTHFHDFSNNRQLAEFLQINIGTVRRICYELDLNRLELEYFTPEQVNYLISNFQMIGDCELAEVFQQQWPKKKGWTKKHIEKKRKYLGLKRTQKQIQLIHHRNVKNGRFAICPVKAWNKRGRSPDGEIRYWTQKDTGKKYPVIKFNGSFRHWGRWAWEQAFGKIPPKYNVVFKDNDPYNLKIENLLLLSNAELAQRNAEKSSKGLSDNYISGILSPHDVELRQVLKSNTTLIDLKRKQLTLNRIIYEQEKL
;
A
#
# COMPACT_ATOMS: atom_id res chain seq x y z
N MET A 1 13.32 -66.42 0.17
CA MET A 1 12.42 -65.43 0.81
C MET A 1 12.20 -64.16 -0.05
N LEU A 2 11.95 -64.26 -1.36
CA LEU A 2 11.87 -63.09 -2.28
C LEU A 2 10.46 -62.79 -2.85
N LYS A 3 9.41 -63.52 -2.47
CA LYS A 3 8.07 -63.38 -3.09
C LYS A 3 7.11 -62.38 -2.41
N LYS A 4 7.40 -61.85 -1.22
CA LYS A 4 6.44 -61.00 -0.46
C LYS A 4 6.34 -59.53 -0.90
N LYS A 5 7.37 -58.95 -1.53
CA LYS A 5 7.33 -57.53 -1.96
C LYS A 5 6.45 -57.28 -3.19
N GLY A 6 6.19 -58.30 -4.02
CA GLY A 6 5.37 -58.19 -5.23
C GLY A 6 3.86 -58.14 -4.96
N SER A 7 3.35 -58.96 -4.04
CA SER A 7 1.91 -59.05 -3.72
C SER A 7 1.38 -57.74 -3.12
N GLN A 8 2.12 -57.18 -2.16
CA GLN A 8 1.75 -55.93 -1.49
C GLN A 8 1.72 -54.73 -2.45
N SER A 9 2.51 -54.77 -3.53
CA SER A 9 2.50 -53.73 -4.56
C SER A 9 1.23 -53.77 -5.43
N ILE A 10 0.71 -54.97 -5.71
CA ILE A 10 -0.51 -55.17 -6.53
C ILE A 10 -1.76 -54.77 -5.73
N GLU A 11 -1.82 -55.15 -4.46
CA GLU A 11 -2.93 -54.81 -3.56
C GLU A 11 -3.08 -53.29 -3.40
N VAL A 12 -1.96 -52.57 -3.20
CA VAL A 12 -1.97 -51.11 -3.10
C VAL A 12 -2.39 -50.44 -4.41
N LYS A 13 -1.96 -50.97 -5.57
CA LYS A 13 -2.40 -50.47 -6.89
C LYS A 13 -3.91 -50.60 -7.07
N ASN A 14 -4.47 -51.75 -6.72
CA ASN A 14 -5.91 -52.00 -6.80
C ASN A 14 -6.69 -51.09 -5.85
N ALA A 15 -6.24 -50.94 -4.60
CA ALA A 15 -6.87 -50.05 -3.63
C ALA A 15 -6.87 -48.58 -4.09
N ILE A 16 -5.75 -48.11 -4.68
CA ILE A 16 -5.68 -46.76 -5.26
C ILE A 16 -6.67 -46.62 -6.42
N LYS A 17 -6.76 -47.60 -7.32
CA LYS A 17 -7.68 -47.56 -8.47
C LYS A 17 -9.14 -47.50 -8.03
N THR A 18 -9.53 -48.30 -7.04
CA THR A 18 -10.90 -48.34 -6.50
C THR A 18 -11.28 -47.01 -5.86
N HIS A 19 -10.40 -46.46 -5.01
CA HIS A 19 -10.74 -45.29 -4.19
C HIS A 19 -10.30 -43.95 -4.78
N PHE A 20 -9.76 -43.92 -6.00
CA PHE A 20 -9.24 -42.68 -6.58
C PHE A 20 -10.32 -41.60 -6.69
N HIS A 21 -11.54 -41.94 -7.10
CA HIS A 21 -12.62 -40.96 -7.28
C HIS A 21 -13.35 -40.60 -5.97
N ASP A 22 -13.21 -41.42 -4.93
CA ASP A 22 -13.88 -41.22 -3.64
C ASP A 22 -13.29 -40.05 -2.84
N PHE A 23 -12.01 -39.73 -3.08
CA PHE A 23 -11.30 -38.64 -2.38
C PHE A 23 -11.07 -37.44 -3.29
N SER A 24 -11.09 -36.24 -2.71
CA SER A 24 -10.90 -34.98 -3.46
C SER A 24 -9.44 -34.74 -3.86
N ASN A 25 -8.48 -35.30 -3.13
CA ASN A 25 -7.06 -35.12 -3.41
C ASN A 25 -6.20 -36.34 -3.00
N ASN A 26 -4.98 -36.42 -3.54
CA ASN A 26 -4.06 -37.53 -3.28
C ASN A 26 -3.55 -37.58 -1.83
N ARG A 27 -3.70 -36.50 -1.05
CA ARG A 27 -3.30 -36.49 0.37
C ARG A 27 -4.31 -37.27 1.21
N GLN A 28 -5.61 -37.04 1.02
CA GLN A 28 -6.67 -37.78 1.70
C GLN A 28 -6.63 -39.28 1.36
N LEU A 29 -6.40 -39.61 0.08
CA LEU A 29 -6.21 -41.01 -0.34
C LEU A 29 -4.98 -41.65 0.30
N ALA A 30 -3.87 -40.90 0.45
CA ALA A 30 -2.66 -41.38 1.11
C ALA A 30 -2.87 -41.60 2.61
N GLU A 31 -3.60 -40.70 3.28
CA GLU A 31 -3.97 -40.81 4.70
C GLU A 31 -4.89 -42.02 4.93
N PHE A 32 -5.89 -42.24 4.05
CA PHE A 32 -6.80 -43.39 4.10
C PHE A 32 -6.05 -44.72 3.95
N LEU A 33 -5.14 -44.81 2.97
CA LEU A 33 -4.36 -46.02 2.71
C LEU A 33 -3.13 -46.17 3.63
N GLN A 34 -2.88 -45.19 4.51
CA GLN A 34 -1.73 -45.14 5.42
C GLN A 34 -0.37 -45.31 4.71
N ILE A 35 -0.22 -44.70 3.54
CA ILE A 35 1.02 -44.76 2.73
C ILE A 35 1.54 -43.37 2.38
N ASN A 36 2.82 -43.30 2.00
CA ASN A 36 3.44 -42.04 1.59
C ASN A 36 2.76 -41.46 0.33
N ILE A 37 2.45 -40.16 0.34
CA ILE A 37 1.82 -39.45 -0.79
C ILE A 37 2.62 -39.55 -2.10
N GLY A 38 3.95 -39.63 -2.03
CA GLY A 38 4.82 -39.83 -3.18
C GLY A 38 4.58 -41.19 -3.85
N THR A 39 4.37 -42.24 -3.04
CA THR A 39 4.02 -43.58 -3.53
C THR A 39 2.66 -43.56 -4.22
N VAL A 40 1.65 -42.91 -3.62
CA VAL A 40 0.33 -42.73 -4.24
C VAL A 40 0.45 -42.01 -5.58
N ARG A 41 1.15 -40.88 -5.63
CA ARG A 41 1.34 -40.10 -6.87
C ARG A 41 2.03 -40.91 -7.96
N ARG A 42 3.12 -41.63 -7.62
CA ARG A 42 3.83 -42.48 -8.57
C ARG A 42 2.91 -43.57 -9.14
N ILE A 43 2.16 -44.26 -8.28
CA ILE A 43 1.23 -45.31 -8.71
C ILE A 43 0.08 -44.74 -9.54
N CYS A 44 -0.47 -43.58 -9.16
CA CYS A 44 -1.46 -42.88 -9.98
C CYS A 44 -0.93 -42.60 -11.39
N TYR A 45 0.31 -42.12 -11.53
CA TYR A 45 0.92 -41.91 -12.85
C TYR A 45 1.13 -43.22 -13.62
N GLU A 46 1.53 -44.31 -12.97
CA GLU A 46 1.64 -45.63 -13.59
C GLU A 46 0.31 -46.20 -14.08
N LEU A 47 -0.79 -45.84 -13.42
CA LEU A 47 -2.15 -46.27 -13.75
C LEU A 47 -2.90 -45.27 -14.64
N ASP A 48 -2.24 -44.21 -15.08
CA ASP A 48 -2.82 -43.08 -15.83
C ASP A 48 -3.99 -42.37 -15.10
N LEU A 49 -4.01 -42.44 -13.77
CA LEU A 49 -4.98 -41.80 -12.89
C LEU A 49 -4.57 -40.36 -12.59
N ASN A 50 -4.83 -39.48 -13.55
CA ASN A 50 -4.48 -38.07 -13.45
C ASN A 50 -5.65 -37.22 -12.93
N ARG A 51 -5.45 -36.53 -11.79
CA ARG A 51 -6.43 -35.53 -11.30
C ARG A 51 -6.32 -34.19 -12.02
N LEU A 52 -5.16 -33.93 -12.63
CA LEU A 52 -4.86 -32.70 -13.33
C LEU A 52 -4.77 -33.00 -14.82
N GLU A 53 -5.73 -32.49 -15.57
CA GLU A 53 -5.64 -32.40 -17.02
C GLU A 53 -4.62 -31.31 -17.37
N LEU A 54 -3.45 -31.73 -17.86
CA LEU A 54 -2.38 -30.82 -18.25
C LEU A 54 -2.53 -30.45 -19.72
N GLU A 55 -2.95 -29.22 -19.97
CA GLU A 55 -2.95 -28.64 -21.31
C GLU A 55 -1.54 -28.12 -21.64
N TYR A 56 -0.83 -28.84 -22.51
CA TYR A 56 0.50 -28.48 -22.96
C TYR A 56 0.45 -27.43 -24.09
N PHE A 57 1.56 -26.71 -24.25
CA PHE A 57 1.72 -25.79 -25.38
C PHE A 57 1.91 -26.59 -26.68
N THR A 58 1.14 -26.26 -27.71
CA THR A 58 1.35 -26.81 -29.06
C THR A 58 2.63 -26.23 -29.69
N PRO A 59 3.21 -26.89 -30.70
CA PRO A 59 4.39 -26.36 -31.40
C PRO A 59 4.12 -24.97 -32.02
N GLU A 60 2.93 -24.76 -32.58
CA GLU A 60 2.49 -23.48 -33.13
C GLU A 60 2.50 -22.36 -32.07
N GLN A 61 1.93 -22.63 -30.89
CA GLN A 61 1.91 -21.71 -29.77
C GLN A 61 3.32 -21.36 -29.29
N VAL A 62 4.23 -22.34 -29.27
CA VAL A 62 5.64 -22.12 -28.92
C VAL A 62 6.32 -21.22 -29.94
N ASN A 63 6.12 -21.47 -31.23
CA ASN A 63 6.69 -20.67 -32.30
C ASN A 63 6.20 -19.23 -32.21
N TYR A 64 4.90 -19.02 -32.02
CA TYR A 64 4.33 -17.70 -31.85
C TYR A 64 4.94 -16.95 -30.65
N LEU A 65 5.12 -17.64 -29.52
CA LEU A 65 5.78 -17.08 -28.34
C LEU A 65 7.21 -16.65 -28.64
N ILE A 66 7.99 -17.48 -29.32
CA ILE A 66 9.39 -17.20 -29.68
C ILE A 66 9.50 -15.98 -30.59
N SER A 67 8.61 -15.85 -31.58
CA SER A 67 8.64 -14.72 -32.51
C SER A 67 8.26 -13.39 -31.85
N ASN A 68 7.40 -13.42 -30.83
CA ASN A 68 6.74 -12.20 -30.32
C ASN A 68 7.17 -11.78 -28.90
N PHE A 69 7.88 -12.61 -28.14
CA PHE A 69 8.14 -12.31 -26.72
C PHE A 69 8.93 -11.03 -26.49
N GLN A 70 9.77 -10.59 -27.43
CA GLN A 70 10.58 -9.38 -27.28
C GLN A 70 9.75 -8.10 -27.29
N MET A 71 8.70 -8.07 -28.10
CA MET A 71 7.87 -6.89 -28.35
C MET A 71 6.59 -6.88 -27.51
N ILE A 72 6.03 -8.06 -27.22
CA ILE A 72 4.76 -8.22 -26.52
C ILE A 72 5.01 -8.67 -25.07
N GLY A 73 4.34 -8.04 -24.11
CA GLY A 73 4.45 -8.40 -22.70
C GLY A 73 3.72 -9.69 -22.36
N ASP A 74 4.12 -10.35 -21.27
CA ASP A 74 3.54 -11.64 -20.85
C ASP A 74 2.02 -11.55 -20.57
N CYS A 75 1.51 -10.37 -20.19
CA CYS A 75 0.07 -10.14 -19.99
C CYS A 75 -0.68 -10.11 -21.33
N GLU A 76 -0.15 -9.38 -22.30
CA GLU A 76 -0.78 -9.21 -23.61
C GLU A 76 -0.70 -10.52 -24.41
N LEU A 77 0.42 -11.24 -24.32
CA LEU A 77 0.55 -12.58 -24.88
C LEU A 77 -0.51 -13.53 -24.30
N ALA A 78 -0.82 -13.44 -23.01
CA ALA A 78 -1.87 -14.28 -22.43
C ALA A 78 -3.26 -13.95 -23.01
N GLU A 79 -3.54 -12.69 -23.32
CA GLU A 79 -4.80 -12.27 -23.96
C GLU A 79 -4.87 -12.76 -25.40
N VAL A 80 -3.79 -12.59 -26.18
CA VAL A 80 -3.70 -13.12 -27.54
C VAL A 80 -3.89 -14.63 -27.57
N PHE A 81 -3.24 -15.36 -26.64
CA PHE A 81 -3.39 -16.81 -26.53
C PHE A 81 -4.82 -17.19 -26.17
N GLN A 82 -5.49 -16.41 -25.31
CA GLN A 82 -6.90 -16.65 -24.99
C GLN A 82 -7.83 -16.45 -26.18
N GLN A 83 -7.50 -15.55 -27.10
CA GLN A 83 -8.27 -15.30 -28.31
C GLN A 83 -8.01 -16.37 -29.39
N GLN A 84 -6.74 -16.74 -29.61
CA GLN A 84 -6.34 -17.65 -30.69
C GLN A 84 -6.46 -19.13 -30.31
N TRP A 85 -6.15 -19.49 -29.06
CA TRP A 85 -6.16 -20.87 -28.57
C TRP A 85 -6.85 -20.94 -27.21
N PRO A 86 -8.19 -20.73 -27.14
CA PRO A 86 -8.90 -20.68 -25.88
C PRO A 86 -8.75 -22.01 -25.14
N LYS A 87 -8.45 -21.91 -23.84
CA LYS A 87 -8.39 -23.06 -22.94
C LYS A 87 -9.40 -22.98 -21.82
N LYS A 88 -9.82 -24.15 -21.33
CA LYS A 88 -10.85 -24.28 -20.28
C LYS A 88 -10.48 -23.52 -19.01
N LYS A 89 -9.20 -23.56 -18.59
CA LYS A 89 -8.71 -22.88 -17.39
C LYS A 89 -8.34 -21.39 -17.59
N GLY A 90 -8.40 -20.90 -18.83
CA GLY A 90 -7.96 -19.57 -19.23
C GLY A 90 -6.44 -19.37 -19.25
N TRP A 91 -5.93 -18.64 -20.25
CA TRP A 91 -4.55 -18.18 -20.30
C TRP A 91 -4.30 -17.08 -19.27
N THR A 92 -3.14 -17.14 -18.63
CA THR A 92 -2.74 -16.16 -17.62
C THR A 92 -1.31 -15.75 -17.90
N LYS A 93 -0.93 -14.55 -17.45
CA LYS A 93 0.45 -14.07 -17.50
C LYS A 93 1.45 -15.12 -16.98
N LYS A 94 1.09 -15.85 -15.91
CA LYS A 94 1.96 -16.85 -15.29
C LYS A 94 2.21 -18.06 -16.19
N HIS A 95 1.23 -18.47 -17.00
CA HIS A 95 1.42 -19.54 -17.98
C HIS A 95 2.50 -19.14 -19.01
N ILE A 96 2.37 -17.94 -19.59
CA ILE A 96 3.33 -17.41 -20.57
C ILE A 96 4.71 -17.21 -19.93
N GLU A 97 4.78 -16.56 -18.76
CA GLU A 97 6.02 -16.33 -18.03
C GLU A 97 6.77 -17.64 -17.76
N LYS A 98 6.06 -18.69 -17.32
CA LYS A 98 6.63 -20.01 -17.01
C LYS A 98 7.18 -20.69 -18.27
N LYS A 99 6.40 -20.72 -19.37
CA LYS A 99 6.85 -21.31 -20.63
C LYS A 99 8.05 -20.55 -21.21
N ARG A 100 8.02 -19.22 -21.19
CA ARG A 100 9.12 -18.36 -21.63
C ARG A 100 10.41 -18.66 -20.85
N LYS A 101 10.31 -18.83 -19.52
CA LYS A 101 11.46 -19.22 -18.69
C LYS A 101 12.00 -20.61 -19.03
N TYR A 102 11.13 -21.59 -19.27
CA TYR A 102 11.56 -22.93 -19.69
C TYR A 102 12.26 -22.96 -21.03
N LEU A 103 11.86 -22.09 -21.96
CA LEU A 103 12.52 -21.92 -23.26
C LEU A 103 13.79 -21.05 -23.18
N GLY A 104 14.20 -20.58 -22.00
CA GLY A 104 15.39 -19.74 -21.83
C GLY A 104 15.25 -18.32 -22.40
N LEU A 105 14.04 -17.89 -22.78
CA LEU A 105 13.80 -16.62 -23.46
C LEU A 105 13.88 -15.44 -22.47
N LYS A 106 14.97 -14.68 -22.54
CA LYS A 106 15.21 -13.49 -21.68
C LYS A 106 15.00 -12.20 -22.47
N ARG A 107 14.34 -11.22 -21.84
CA ARG A 107 14.21 -9.86 -22.39
C ARG A 107 15.37 -8.99 -21.92
N THR A 108 15.78 -8.05 -22.76
CA THR A 108 16.71 -6.99 -22.38
C THR A 108 16.01 -5.93 -21.52
N GLN A 109 16.77 -5.13 -20.78
CA GLN A 109 16.21 -4.06 -19.95
C GLN A 109 15.43 -3.03 -20.79
N LYS A 110 15.91 -2.70 -21.99
CA LYS A 110 15.23 -1.78 -22.93
C LYS A 110 13.85 -2.33 -23.34
N GLN A 111 13.76 -3.63 -23.68
CA GLN A 111 12.50 -4.28 -24.02
C GLN A 111 11.51 -4.26 -22.84
N ILE A 112 12.01 -4.51 -21.61
CA ILE A 112 11.18 -4.45 -20.40
C ILE A 112 10.61 -3.04 -20.18
N GLN A 113 11.44 -2.01 -20.35
CA GLN A 113 11.03 -0.61 -20.21
C GLN A 113 9.97 -0.21 -21.26
N LEU A 114 10.13 -0.62 -22.52
CA LEU A 114 9.16 -0.35 -23.58
C LEU A 114 7.80 -1.01 -23.29
N ILE A 115 7.80 -2.28 -22.89
CA ILE A 115 6.58 -3.00 -22.49
C ILE A 115 5.94 -2.33 -21.27
N HIS A 116 6.74 -1.92 -20.29
CA HIS A 116 6.26 -1.23 -19.10
C HIS A 116 5.58 0.10 -19.46
N HIS A 117 6.24 0.93 -20.28
CA HIS A 117 5.70 2.21 -20.72
C HIS A 117 4.38 2.03 -21.48
N ARG A 118 4.29 1.05 -22.38
CA ARG A 118 3.05 0.70 -23.08
C ARG A 118 1.93 0.30 -22.11
N ASN A 119 2.23 -0.55 -21.14
CA ASN A 119 1.26 -0.99 -20.13
C ASN A 119 0.79 0.17 -19.23
N VAL A 120 1.65 1.14 -18.94
CA VAL A 120 1.28 2.38 -18.23
C VAL A 120 0.33 3.21 -19.09
N LYS A 121 0.67 3.45 -20.36
CA LYS A 121 -0.17 4.20 -21.31
C LYS A 121 -1.55 3.57 -21.50
N ASN A 122 -1.62 2.24 -21.52
CA ASN A 122 -2.85 1.47 -21.64
C ASN A 122 -3.64 1.37 -20.31
N GLY A 123 -3.23 2.08 -19.25
CA GLY A 123 -3.94 2.12 -17.96
C GLY A 123 -3.90 0.81 -17.15
N ARG A 124 -3.14 -0.20 -17.58
CA ARG A 124 -3.12 -1.52 -16.91
C ARG A 124 -2.62 -1.47 -15.47
N PHE A 125 -1.76 -0.51 -15.15
CA PHE A 125 -1.26 -0.31 -13.79
C PHE A 125 -2.18 0.53 -12.90
N ALA A 126 -3.11 1.31 -13.47
CA ALA A 126 -4.04 2.15 -12.70
C ALA A 126 -5.00 1.30 -11.84
N ILE A 127 -5.33 0.08 -12.29
CA ILE A 127 -6.20 -0.83 -11.56
C ILE A 127 -5.49 -1.57 -10.41
N CYS A 128 -4.14 -1.61 -10.41
CA CYS A 128 -3.37 -2.37 -9.43
C CYS A 128 -3.57 -1.88 -7.99
N PRO A 129 -3.50 -0.56 -7.69
CA PRO A 129 -3.81 -0.04 -6.35
C PRO A 129 -5.23 -0.40 -5.90
N VAL A 130 -6.21 -0.30 -6.80
CA VAL A 130 -7.61 -0.61 -6.51
C VAL A 130 -7.78 -2.08 -6.12
N LYS A 131 -7.21 -3.00 -6.90
CA LYS A 131 -7.22 -4.44 -6.59
C LYS A 131 -6.52 -4.74 -5.27
N ALA A 132 -5.40 -4.08 -5.01
CA ALA A 132 -4.65 -4.24 -3.77
C ALA A 132 -5.47 -3.80 -2.55
N TRP A 133 -6.15 -2.65 -2.63
CA TRP A 133 -7.02 -2.16 -1.57
C TRP A 133 -8.25 -3.04 -1.37
N ASN A 134 -8.88 -3.52 -2.44
CA ASN A 134 -10.01 -4.44 -2.33
C ASN A 134 -9.63 -5.74 -1.62
N LYS A 135 -8.42 -6.27 -1.90
CA LYS A 135 -7.93 -7.49 -1.25
C LYS A 135 -7.58 -7.29 0.23
N ARG A 136 -6.99 -6.14 0.58
CA ARG A 136 -6.59 -5.83 1.97
C ARG A 136 -7.76 -5.37 2.85
N GLY A 137 -8.89 -5.00 2.24
CA GLY A 137 -10.00 -4.33 2.90
C GLY A 137 -9.86 -2.81 2.80
N ARG A 138 -10.99 -2.15 2.53
CA ARG A 138 -11.09 -0.69 2.56
C ARG A 138 -11.59 -0.25 3.93
N SER A 139 -11.10 0.90 4.38
CA SER A 139 -11.69 1.61 5.52
C SER A 139 -13.19 1.83 5.32
N PRO A 140 -14.05 1.42 6.28
CA PRO A 140 -15.46 1.79 6.24
C PRO A 140 -15.62 3.31 6.35
N ASP A 141 -16.71 3.82 5.78
CA ASP A 141 -17.09 5.21 5.98
C ASP A 141 -17.38 5.43 7.48
N GLY A 142 -16.97 6.59 8.00
CA GLY A 142 -16.96 6.93 9.42
C GLY A 142 -15.64 6.62 10.15
N GLU A 143 -14.74 5.81 9.58
CA GLU A 143 -13.45 5.50 10.25
C GLU A 143 -12.58 6.77 10.40
N ILE A 144 -12.15 7.04 11.63
CA ILE A 144 -11.23 8.14 11.94
C ILE A 144 -9.80 7.61 12.00
N ARG A 145 -8.88 8.32 11.35
CA ARG A 145 -7.44 8.03 11.36
C ARG A 145 -6.64 9.26 11.71
N TYR A 146 -5.43 9.04 12.22
CA TYR A 146 -4.49 10.12 12.51
C TYR A 146 -3.36 10.09 11.49
N TRP A 147 -3.29 11.12 10.65
CA TRP A 147 -2.20 11.30 9.70
C TRP A 147 -1.13 12.20 10.30
N THR A 148 0.11 11.97 9.91
CA THR A 148 1.27 12.76 10.38
C THR A 148 1.60 13.82 9.34
N GLN A 149 1.69 15.08 9.77
CA GLN A 149 2.19 16.17 8.94
C GLN A 149 3.71 16.00 8.74
N LYS A 150 4.16 16.05 7.48
CA LYS A 150 5.57 15.79 7.13
C LYS A 150 6.54 16.77 7.77
N ASP A 151 6.17 18.05 7.81
CA ASP A 151 7.09 19.13 8.23
C ASP A 151 7.21 19.25 9.75
N THR A 152 6.13 18.99 10.49
CA THR A 152 6.08 19.22 11.95
C THR A 152 6.04 17.93 12.75
N GLY A 153 5.78 16.78 12.13
CA GLY A 153 5.47 15.53 12.83
C GLY A 153 4.13 15.54 13.57
N LYS A 154 3.37 16.64 13.52
CA LYS A 154 2.10 16.76 14.24
C LYS A 154 1.06 15.83 13.63
N LYS A 155 0.36 15.07 14.47
CA LYS A 155 -0.77 14.24 14.04
C LYS A 155 -2.03 15.10 13.89
N TYR A 156 -2.86 14.76 12.91
CA TYR A 156 -4.17 15.38 12.71
C TYR A 156 -5.22 14.34 12.33
N PRO A 157 -6.46 14.48 12.83
CA PRO A 157 -7.53 13.53 12.55
C PRO A 157 -8.12 13.74 11.15
N VAL A 158 -8.35 12.64 10.45
CA VAL A 158 -9.09 12.55 9.19
C VAL A 158 -10.20 11.53 9.32
N ILE A 159 -11.33 11.75 8.67
CA ILE A 159 -12.48 10.86 8.65
C ILE A 159 -12.74 10.35 7.24
N LYS A 160 -13.06 9.07 7.11
CA LYS A 160 -13.52 8.47 5.86
C LYS A 160 -14.98 8.89 5.61
N PHE A 161 -15.24 9.58 4.51
CA PHE A 161 -16.58 10.02 4.12
C PHE A 161 -16.76 9.90 2.60
N ASN A 162 -17.81 9.19 2.17
CA ASN A 162 -18.13 8.89 0.78
C ASN A 162 -16.91 8.36 0.00
N GLY A 163 -16.20 7.38 0.57
CA GLY A 163 -15.05 6.76 -0.10
C GLY A 163 -13.76 7.61 -0.12
N SER A 164 -13.75 8.83 0.43
CA SER A 164 -12.59 9.73 0.49
C SER A 164 -12.24 10.09 1.94
N PHE A 165 -10.96 10.39 2.25
CA PHE A 165 -10.59 10.92 3.58
C PHE A 165 -10.66 12.45 3.55
N ARG A 166 -11.30 13.05 4.56
CA ARG A 166 -11.37 14.50 4.76
C ARG A 166 -10.84 14.85 6.15
N HIS A 167 -10.35 16.07 6.35
CA HIS A 167 -9.99 16.54 7.70
C HIS A 167 -11.20 16.51 8.61
N TRP A 168 -11.09 15.83 9.77
CA TRP A 168 -12.21 15.60 10.66
C TRP A 168 -12.84 16.92 11.13
N GLY A 169 -12.03 17.91 11.53
CA GLY A 169 -12.56 19.18 12.05
C GLY A 169 -13.41 19.94 11.03
N ARG A 170 -13.00 19.95 9.76
CA ARG A 170 -13.79 20.58 8.69
C ARG A 170 -15.10 19.82 8.46
N TRP A 171 -15.03 18.50 8.37
CA TRP A 171 -16.22 17.66 8.19
C TRP A 171 -17.21 17.83 9.35
N ALA A 172 -16.74 17.76 10.60
CA ALA A 172 -17.58 17.88 11.79
C ALA A 172 -18.23 19.27 11.89
N TRP A 173 -17.49 20.33 11.55
CA TRP A 173 -18.05 21.67 11.45
C TRP A 173 -19.16 21.75 10.40
N GLU A 174 -18.92 21.20 9.21
CA GLU A 174 -19.92 21.21 8.12
C GLU A 174 -21.19 20.44 8.49
N GLN A 175 -21.08 19.36 9.26
CA GLN A 175 -22.25 18.62 9.75
C GLN A 175 -23.06 19.39 10.79
N ALA A 176 -22.41 20.18 11.65
CA ALA A 176 -23.07 20.88 12.76
C ALA A 176 -23.57 22.29 12.40
N PHE A 177 -22.79 23.04 11.61
CA PHE A 177 -23.01 24.46 11.36
C PHE A 177 -23.17 24.81 9.86
N GLY A 178 -23.00 23.83 8.96
CA GLY A 178 -23.08 24.03 7.52
C GLY A 178 -21.76 24.48 6.87
N LYS A 179 -21.84 24.93 5.62
CA LYS A 179 -20.66 25.18 4.78
C LYS A 179 -19.71 26.21 5.40
N ILE A 180 -18.42 25.89 5.39
CA ILE A 180 -17.36 26.81 5.83
C ILE A 180 -17.21 27.95 4.81
N PRO A 181 -17.31 29.22 5.22
CA PRO A 181 -17.13 30.35 4.31
C PRO A 181 -15.70 30.42 3.74
N PRO A 182 -15.51 31.02 2.54
CA PRO A 182 -14.19 31.26 1.99
C PRO A 182 -13.32 32.09 2.95
N LYS A 183 -12.01 31.78 3.02
CA LYS A 183 -11.03 32.45 3.90
C LYS A 183 -11.25 32.24 5.41
N TYR A 184 -11.97 31.18 5.79
CA TYR A 184 -12.06 30.71 7.16
C TYR A 184 -11.43 29.32 7.33
N ASN A 185 -10.96 29.05 8.54
CA ASN A 185 -10.37 27.78 8.94
C ASN A 185 -10.99 27.29 10.24
N VAL A 186 -11.23 25.99 10.30
CA VAL A 186 -11.65 25.30 11.51
C VAL A 186 -10.41 24.84 12.26
N VAL A 187 -10.29 25.24 13.52
CA VAL A 187 -9.17 24.90 14.40
C VAL A 187 -9.67 24.40 15.75
N PHE A 188 -8.85 23.58 16.41
CA PHE A 188 -9.12 23.14 17.78
C PHE A 188 -8.78 24.26 18.76
N LYS A 189 -9.64 24.48 19.76
CA LYS A 189 -9.43 25.50 20.81
C LYS A 189 -8.21 25.14 21.66
N ASP A 190 -8.17 23.90 22.13
CA ASP A 190 -7.08 23.33 22.96
C ASP A 190 -5.82 22.91 22.19
N ASN A 191 -5.86 22.95 20.86
CA ASN A 191 -4.77 22.50 19.97
C ASN A 191 -4.44 21.00 20.08
N ASP A 192 -5.29 20.21 20.74
CA ASP A 192 -5.20 18.75 20.86
C ASP A 192 -5.95 18.05 19.72
N PRO A 193 -5.26 17.34 18.81
CA PRO A 193 -5.90 16.62 17.70
C PRO A 193 -6.77 15.43 18.15
N TYR A 194 -6.68 14.97 19.40
CA TYR A 194 -7.44 13.81 19.91
C TYR A 194 -8.76 14.21 20.58
N ASN A 195 -8.95 15.49 20.93
CA ASN A 195 -10.19 15.98 21.50
C ASN A 195 -11.24 16.29 20.41
N LEU A 196 -11.91 15.23 19.95
CA LEU A 196 -12.86 15.23 18.85
C LEU A 196 -14.29 15.68 19.26
N LYS A 197 -14.40 16.78 19.99
CA LYS A 197 -15.68 17.37 20.36
C LYS A 197 -16.00 18.59 19.49
N ILE A 198 -17.25 18.74 19.05
CA ILE A 198 -17.69 19.88 18.23
C ILE A 198 -17.48 21.20 18.99
N GLU A 199 -17.73 21.21 20.30
CA GLU A 199 -17.48 22.37 21.18
C GLU A 199 -16.01 22.81 21.24
N ASN A 200 -15.07 21.91 20.94
CA ASN A 200 -13.63 22.20 20.87
C ASN A 200 -13.23 22.77 19.50
N LEU A 201 -14.15 22.84 18.54
CA LEU A 201 -13.90 23.48 17.26
C LEU A 201 -14.22 24.97 17.32
N LEU A 202 -13.45 25.74 16.57
CA LEU A 202 -13.65 27.16 16.43
C LEU A 202 -13.32 27.56 14.98
N LEU A 203 -14.15 28.44 14.42
CA LEU A 203 -13.97 28.95 13.07
C LEU A 203 -13.30 30.32 13.16
N LEU A 204 -12.13 30.44 12.53
CA LEU A 204 -11.37 31.68 12.46
C LEU A 204 -11.23 32.13 11.02
N SER A 205 -11.35 33.43 10.79
CA SER A 205 -10.88 34.04 9.56
C SER A 205 -9.36 33.85 9.42
N ASN A 206 -8.85 33.94 8.19
CA ASN A 206 -7.41 33.91 7.94
C ASN A 206 -6.66 34.99 8.75
N ALA A 207 -7.25 36.16 8.96
CA ALA A 207 -6.66 37.26 9.71
C ALA A 207 -6.54 36.92 11.21
N GLU A 208 -7.63 36.45 11.82
CA GLU A 208 -7.64 36.06 13.24
C GLU A 208 -6.71 34.86 13.50
N LEU A 209 -6.68 33.88 12.58
CA LEU A 209 -5.77 32.76 12.70
C LEU A 209 -4.30 33.21 12.59
N ALA A 210 -3.99 34.14 11.69
CA ALA A 210 -2.65 34.71 11.57
C ALA A 210 -2.25 35.47 12.84
N GLN A 211 -3.13 36.30 13.38
CA GLN A 211 -2.91 37.01 14.64
C GLN A 211 -2.69 36.03 15.79
N ARG A 212 -3.55 35.01 15.96
CA ARG A 212 -3.41 33.98 16.99
C ARG A 212 -2.06 33.26 16.91
N ASN A 213 -1.62 32.91 15.70
CA ASN A 213 -0.33 32.26 15.50
C ASN A 213 0.84 33.20 15.82
N ALA A 214 0.75 34.48 15.40
CA ALA A 214 1.76 35.48 15.68
C ALA A 214 1.89 35.76 17.19
N GLU A 215 0.77 35.91 17.90
CA GLU A 215 0.74 36.09 19.35
C GLU A 215 1.34 34.90 20.09
N LYS A 216 1.02 33.67 19.66
CA LYS A 216 1.60 32.46 20.27
C LYS A 216 3.12 32.43 20.11
N SER A 217 3.61 32.75 18.91
CA SER A 217 5.04 32.78 18.63
C SER A 217 5.78 33.88 19.39
N SER A 218 5.19 35.08 19.50
CA SER A 218 5.81 36.24 20.15
C SER A 218 5.74 36.16 21.67
N LYS A 219 4.59 35.80 22.26
CA LYS A 219 4.44 35.60 23.71
C LYS A 219 5.31 34.44 24.19
N GLY A 220 5.26 33.31 23.48
CA GLY A 220 6.03 32.11 23.82
C GLY A 220 7.53 32.17 23.51
N LEU A 221 8.01 33.23 22.85
CA LEU A 221 9.43 33.43 22.50
C LEU A 221 10.07 32.18 21.86
N SER A 222 9.37 31.59 20.87
CA SER A 222 9.82 30.38 20.18
C SER A 222 11.20 30.56 19.51
N ASP A 223 11.97 29.49 19.33
CA ASP A 223 13.30 29.54 18.70
C ASP A 223 13.26 30.19 17.31
N ASN A 224 12.24 29.89 16.52
CA ASN A 224 12.02 30.53 15.21
C ASN A 224 11.76 32.04 15.33
N TYR A 225 11.04 32.47 16.37
CA TYR A 225 10.78 33.89 16.62
C TYR A 225 12.06 34.62 17.06
N ILE A 226 12.81 34.04 18.00
CA ILE A 226 14.08 34.61 18.49
C ILE A 226 15.12 34.69 17.37
N SER A 227 15.32 33.60 16.61
CA SER A 227 16.23 33.59 15.47
C SER A 227 15.80 34.59 14.39
N GLY A 228 14.50 34.77 14.17
CA GLY A 228 13.97 35.81 13.29
C GLY A 228 14.29 37.24 13.74
N ILE A 229 14.29 37.51 15.05
CA ILE A 229 14.70 38.79 15.64
C ILE A 229 16.21 39.02 15.48
N LEU A 230 17.02 37.99 15.68
CA LEU A 230 18.48 38.06 15.61
C LEU A 230 18.99 38.16 14.17
N SER A 231 18.27 37.57 13.20
CA SER A 231 18.59 37.66 11.77
C SER A 231 17.39 38.12 10.94
N PRO A 232 17.06 39.43 10.99
CA PRO A 232 16.08 40.02 10.09
C PRO A 232 16.54 39.82 8.64
N HIS A 233 15.66 39.33 7.77
CA HIS A 233 15.89 39.12 6.33
C HIS A 233 17.01 38.17 5.90
N ASP A 234 17.85 37.68 6.82
CA ASP A 234 18.89 36.69 6.53
C ASP A 234 18.45 35.28 6.92
N VAL A 235 18.20 34.45 5.89
CA VAL A 235 17.74 33.07 6.03
C VAL A 235 18.88 32.12 6.39
N GLU A 236 20.10 32.35 5.88
CA GLU A 236 21.25 31.48 6.12
C GLU A 236 21.72 31.63 7.56
N LEU A 237 21.89 32.87 8.02
CA LEU A 237 22.22 33.18 9.41
C LEU A 237 21.16 32.62 10.37
N ARG A 238 19.88 32.65 9.97
CA ARG A 238 18.79 32.09 10.78
C ARG A 238 18.98 30.60 11.06
N GLN A 239 19.44 29.83 10.07
CA GLN A 239 19.66 28.39 10.24
C GLN A 239 20.87 28.12 11.15
N VAL A 240 21.93 28.91 11.02
CA VAL A 240 23.09 28.83 11.92
C VAL A 240 22.68 29.15 13.36
N LEU A 241 21.87 30.19 13.57
CA LEU A 241 21.38 30.58 14.89
C LEU A 241 20.48 29.53 15.54
N LYS A 242 19.65 28.80 14.77
CA LYS A 242 18.83 27.70 15.31
C LYS A 242 19.66 26.56 15.89
N SER A 243 20.85 26.33 15.37
CA SER A 243 21.78 25.33 15.90
C SER A 243 22.49 25.80 17.17
N ASN A 244 22.51 27.11 17.46
CA ASN A 244 23.13 27.68 18.64
C ASN A 244 22.09 27.98 19.73
N THR A 245 21.77 26.97 20.53
CA THR A 245 20.78 27.05 21.62
C THR A 245 21.14 28.11 22.66
N THR A 246 22.44 28.30 22.95
CA THR A 246 22.93 29.26 23.95
C THR A 246 22.56 30.71 23.59
N LEU A 247 22.81 31.11 22.33
CA LEU A 247 22.47 32.48 21.88
C LEU A 247 20.95 32.71 21.89
N ILE A 248 20.17 31.71 21.50
CA ILE A 248 18.71 31.78 21.55
C ILE A 248 18.22 31.96 22.98
N ASP A 249 18.75 31.19 23.93
CA ASP A 249 18.35 31.27 25.34
C ASP A 249 18.73 32.60 25.98
N LEU A 250 19.93 33.12 25.68
CA LEU A 250 20.35 34.45 26.15
C LEU A 250 19.42 35.54 25.63
N LYS A 251 19.11 35.52 24.32
CA LYS A 251 18.22 36.51 23.73
C LYS A 251 16.79 36.41 24.27
N ARG A 252 16.30 35.18 24.50
CA ARG A 252 15.01 34.92 25.14
C ARG A 252 14.97 35.54 26.54
N LYS A 253 15.98 35.29 27.38
CA LYS A 253 16.09 35.89 28.72
C LYS A 253 16.13 37.41 28.67
N GLN A 254 16.90 38.00 27.74
CA GLN A 254 16.94 39.45 27.55
C GLN A 254 15.55 40.03 27.24
N LEU A 255 14.80 39.42 26.31
CA LEU A 255 13.47 39.89 25.94
C LEU A 255 12.45 39.73 27.08
N THR A 256 12.52 38.64 27.84
CA THR A 256 11.69 38.45 29.03
C THR A 256 11.98 39.52 30.08
N LEU A 257 13.25 39.82 30.35
CA LEU A 257 13.64 40.86 31.30
C LEU A 257 13.13 42.24 30.86
N ASN A 258 13.30 42.59 29.58
CA ASN A 258 12.81 43.87 29.05
C ASN A 258 11.29 44.02 29.19
N ARG A 259 10.53 42.92 29.03
CA ARG A 259 9.08 42.91 29.24
C ARG A 259 8.72 43.16 30.71
N ILE A 260 9.41 42.50 31.64
CA ILE A 260 9.21 42.69 33.09
C ILE A 260 9.49 44.14 33.49
N ILE A 261 10.60 44.72 33.03
CA ILE A 261 10.95 46.12 33.31
C ILE A 261 9.84 47.06 32.84
N TYR A 262 9.39 46.89 31.59
CA TYR A 262 8.33 47.71 31.01
C TYR A 262 6.98 47.58 31.74
N GLU A 263 6.65 46.40 32.26
CA GLU A 263 5.45 46.18 33.08
C GLU A 263 5.54 46.90 34.43
N GLN A 264 6.74 46.96 35.05
CA GLN A 264 6.97 47.69 36.29
C GLN A 264 6.96 49.21 36.09
N GLU A 265 7.43 49.72 34.96
CA GLU A 265 7.39 51.15 34.61
C GLU A 265 5.97 51.70 34.36
N LYS A 266 4.99 50.81 34.16
CA LYS A 266 3.59 51.17 33.92
C LYS A 266 2.70 51.16 35.17
N LEU A 267 3.20 50.61 36.29
CA LEU A 267 2.53 50.62 37.60
C LEU A 267 2.78 51.95 38.30
#